data_AF-S2RTC4-F1
#
_entry.id   AF-S2RTC4-F1
#
_cell.length_a   1.000
_cell.length_b   1.000
_cell.length_c   1.000
_cell.angle_alpha   90.00
_cell.angle_beta   90.00
_cell.angle_gamma   90.00
#
_symmetry.space_group_name_H-M   'P 1'
#
loop_
_entity.id
_entity.type
_entity.pdbx_description
1 polymer ?
#
loop_
_entity_poly.entity_id
_entity_poly.type
_entity_poly.pdbx_seq_one_letter_code
_entity_poly.pdbx_strand_id
1 'polypeptide(L)' 'ERFYRVDKARSRHNGGTGLGLAIVAELVKSMDGHVAVHSQVGVGSTFTVTLPVGEGPHRG' A
#
# COMPACT_ATOMS: atom_id res chain seq x y z
N GLU A 1 -2.72 -5.04 19.01
CA GLU A 1 -2.40 -6.33 18.38
C GLU A 1 -2.09 -6.09 16.90
N ARG A 2 -0.88 -6.44 16.46
CA ARG A 2 -0.47 -6.44 15.04
C ARG A 2 -0.59 -7.89 14.56
N PHE A 3 -0.76 -8.11 13.25
CA PHE A 3 -0.97 -9.41 12.59
C PHE A 3 -2.45 -9.78 12.34
N TYR A 4 -3.14 -8.98 11.53
CA TYR A 4 -4.05 -9.60 10.57
C TYR A 4 -3.25 -9.88 9.30
N ARG A 5 -2.88 -11.15 9.10
CA ARG A 5 -2.36 -11.63 7.83
C ARG A 5 -3.48 -11.43 6.81
N VAL A 6 -3.33 -10.44 5.94
CA VAL A 6 -4.18 -10.30 4.76
C VAL A 6 -3.90 -11.53 3.91
N ASP A 7 -4.81 -12.47 4.04
CA ASP A 7 -4.87 -13.70 3.28
C ASP A 7 -4.88 -13.41 1.78
N LYS A 8 -4.24 -14.32 1.03
CA LYS A 8 -4.26 -14.47 -0.43
C LYS A 8 -3.40 -13.49 -1.24
N ALA A 9 -2.11 -13.80 -1.37
CA ALA A 9 -1.51 -14.15 -2.67
C ALA A 9 0.00 -14.41 -2.54
N ARG A 10 0.37 -15.69 -2.68
CA ARG A 10 1.67 -16.18 -3.20
C ARG A 10 2.91 -15.31 -2.94
N SER A 11 3.49 -15.50 -1.76
CA SER A 11 4.92 -15.26 -1.44
C SER A 11 5.89 -16.22 -2.18
N ARG A 12 5.55 -16.72 -3.37
CA ARG A 12 6.35 -17.78 -4.02
C ARG A 12 6.48 -17.53 -5.51
N HIS A 13 7.51 -16.77 -5.90
CA HIS A 13 8.43 -17.29 -6.91
C HIS A 13 9.80 -16.62 -6.97
N ASN A 14 10.02 -15.36 -6.60
CA ASN A 14 11.35 -14.75 -6.45
C ASN A 14 11.22 -13.29 -5.97
N GLY A 15 12.00 -12.88 -4.97
CA GLY A 15 12.30 -11.46 -4.72
C GLY A 15 11.60 -10.79 -3.54
N GLY A 16 12.33 -10.66 -2.42
CA GLY A 16 12.05 -9.68 -1.36
C GLY A 16 11.48 -10.26 -0.06
N THR A 17 11.98 -9.78 1.07
CA THR A 17 11.56 -10.11 2.44
C THR A 17 10.13 -9.64 2.81
N GLY A 18 9.35 -9.18 1.83
CA GLY A 18 8.04 -8.56 2.07
C GLY A 18 8.10 -7.15 2.69
N LEU A 19 9.31 -6.59 2.87
CA LEU A 19 9.50 -5.28 3.50
C LEU A 19 8.96 -4.10 2.66
N GLY A 20 9.01 -4.19 1.34
CA GLY A 20 8.67 -3.06 0.45
C GLY A 20 7.26 -2.52 0.68
N LEU A 21 6.25 -3.41 0.66
CA LEU A 21 4.87 -2.99 0.86
C LEU A 21 4.58 -2.61 2.33
N ALA A 22 5.29 -3.20 3.29
CA ALA A 22 5.18 -2.83 4.69
C ALA A 22 5.69 -1.40 4.95
N ILE A 23 6.80 -1.02 4.32
CA ILE A 23 7.33 0.36 4.37
C ILE A 23 6.34 1.33 3.72
N VAL A 24 5.80 1.00 2.54
CA VAL A 24 4.79 1.82 1.86
C VAL A 24 3.55 2.01 2.73
N ALA A 25 3.04 0.93 3.36
CA ALA A 25 1.86 1.01 4.21
C ALA A 25 2.09 1.92 5.44
N GLU A 26 3.25 1.82 6.08
CA GLU A 26 3.58 2.68 7.24
C GLU A 26 3.72 4.15 6.83
N LEU A 27 4.41 4.42 5.70
CA LEU A 27 4.56 5.78 5.17
C LEU A 27 3.21 6.40 4.79
N VAL A 28 2.39 5.67 4.03
CA VAL A 28 1.07 6.15 3.59
C VAL A 28 0.17 6.41 4.80
N LYS A 29 0.20 5.53 5.80
CA LYS A 29 -0.54 5.76 7.05
C LYS A 29 -0.04 6.99 7.80
N SER A 30 1.27 7.26 7.82
CA SER A 30 1.83 8.46 8.46
C SER A 30 1.43 9.77 7.77
N MET A 31 0.99 9.69 6.51
CA MET A 31 0.46 10.82 5.73
C MET A 31 -1.07 10.91 5.79
N ASP A 32 -1.71 10.25 6.76
CA ASP A 32 -3.18 10.11 6.86
C ASP A 32 -3.83 9.54 5.59
N GLY A 33 -3.05 8.76 4.84
CA GLY A 33 -3.46 8.12 3.60
C GLY A 33 -3.82 6.64 3.75
N HIS A 34 -4.18 6.04 2.63
CA HIS A 34 -4.55 4.63 2.51
C HIS A 34 -3.90 3.98 1.28
N VAL A 35 -3.52 2.70 1.40
CA VAL A 35 -3.01 1.90 0.28
C VAL A 35 -3.85 0.63 0.09
N ALA A 36 -4.20 0.33 -1.16
CA ALA A 36 -4.95 -0.87 -1.56
C ALA A 36 -4.24 -1.60 -2.70
N VAL A 37 -4.50 -2.90 -2.83
CA VAL A 37 -4.03 -3.71 -3.96
C VAL A 37 -5.18 -4.49 -4.57
N HIS A 38 -5.25 -4.48 -5.90
CA HIS A 38 -6.12 -5.34 -6.69
C HIS A 38 -5.24 -6.17 -7.62
N SER A 39 -5.35 -7.49 -7.59
CA SER A 39 -4.51 -8.37 -8.39
C SER A 39 -5.33 -9.51 -8.99
N GLN A 40 -5.06 -9.81 -10.26
CA GLN A 40 -5.63 -10.94 -10.97
C GLN A 40 -4.52 -11.70 -11.70
N VAL A 41 -4.46 -13.01 -11.47
CA VAL A 41 -3.48 -13.90 -12.09
C VAL A 41 -3.61 -13.84 -13.61
N GLY A 42 -2.48 -13.65 -14.30
CA GLY A 42 -2.44 -13.56 -15.76
C GLY A 42 -2.89 -12.21 -16.34
N VAL A 43 -3.33 -11.27 -15.51
CA VAL A 43 -3.72 -9.90 -15.93
C VAL A 43 -2.73 -8.88 -15.36
N GLY A 44 -2.42 -8.99 -14.06
CA GLY A 44 -1.49 -8.09 -13.39
C GLY A 44 -1.98 -7.66 -12.02
N SER A 45 -1.30 -6.65 -11.48
CA SER A 45 -1.59 -6.06 -10.16
C SER A 45 -1.63 -4.54 -10.26
N THR A 46 -2.62 -3.95 -9.62
CA THR A 46 -2.78 -2.51 -9.44
C THR A 46 -2.65 -2.17 -7.97
N PHE A 47 -1.75 -1.25 -7.65
CA PHE A 47 -1.57 -0.69 -6.32
C PHE A 47 -2.11 0.73 -6.32
N THR A 48 -3.01 1.04 -5.41
CA THR A 48 -3.67 2.34 -5.32
C THR A 48 -3.30 3.00 -4.01
N VAL A 49 -2.77 4.23 -4.08
CA VAL A 49 -2.46 5.08 -2.92
C VAL A 49 -3.41 6.27 -2.94
N THR A 50 -4.05 6.53 -1.82
CA THR A 50 -4.92 7.68 -1.60
C THR A 50 -4.32 8.51 -0.48
N LEU A 51 -4.09 9.80 -0.74
CA LEU A 51 -3.59 10.75 0.23
C LEU A 51 -4.59 11.90 0.39
N PRO A 52 -4.74 12.48 1.59
CA PRO A 52 -5.44 13.74 1.75
C PRO A 52 -4.79 14.81 0.88
N VAL A 53 -5.61 15.66 0.27
CA VAL A 53 -5.10 16.88 -0.37
C VAL A 53 -4.73 17.81 0.77
N GLY A 54 -3.44 18.15 0.88
CA GLY A 54 -3.01 19.15 1.86
C GLY A 54 -3.76 20.47 1.63
N GLU A 55 -3.92 21.28 2.68
CA GLU A 55 -4.37 22.66 2.48
C GLU A 55 -3.38 23.32 1.52
N GLY A 56 -3.84 23.58 0.29
CA GLY A 56 -3.06 24.33 -0.69
C GLY A 56 -2.61 25.65 -0.05
N PRO A 57 -1.52 26.27 -0.54
CA PRO A 57 -0.99 27.47 0.07
C PRO A 57 -2.13 28.45 0.33
N HIS A 58 -2.32 28.82 1.60
CA HIS A 58 -3.32 29.81 2.01
C HIS A 58 -3.14 31.01 1.08
N ARG A 59 -4.07 31.17 0.13
CA ARG A 59 -4.17 32.37 -0.69
C ARG A 59 -4.79 33.44 0.20
N GLY A 60 -3.95 34.02 1.05
CA GLY A 60 -4.15 35.35 1.64
C GLY A 60 -3.69 36.42 0.68
#